data_AF-A0A7J6MEH6-F1
#
_entry.id   AF-A0A7J6MEH6-F1
#
_cell.length_a   1.000
_cell.length_b   1.000
_cell.length_c   1.000
_cell.angle_alpha   90.00
_cell.angle_beta   90.00
_cell.angle_gamma   90.00
#
_symmetry.space_group_name_H-M   'P 1'
#
loop_
_entity.id
_entity.type
_entity.pdbx_description
1 polymer ?
#
loop_
_entity_poly.entity_id
_entity_poly.type
_entity_poly.pdbx_seq_one_letter_code
_entity_poly.pdbx_strand_id
1 'polypeptide(L)'
;MIASNTQRRCIGISLDDFYLSKEDRVRKASTTGIEALRTRGPPGTHQTERLMKVLADLHDPNRIGQPLLLPHFDKSLDTTVEDEEVPGLDAGDVFLLEGWCVGAPPPLPDEPAGSMNDIDADLEFREFVDDELRGIYSEVWAQLDIHVHLQVPNWQCVLKWRQDQEDELCRRVGGQGVNVEEFCRGYERITRRMLKWCPLQADAVIYLDEDHQISGCRIGHPGDDR
;
A
#
# COMPACT_ATOMS: atom_id res chain seq x y z
N MET A 1 17.07 -7.29 -27.27
CA MET A 1 16.99 -8.74 -27.02
C MET A 1 17.31 -8.94 -25.54
N ILE A 2 16.29 -8.95 -24.67
CA ILE A 2 16.50 -9.18 -23.24
C ILE A 2 16.32 -10.68 -23.04
N ALA A 3 17.43 -11.39 -22.80
CA ALA A 3 17.40 -12.78 -22.40
C ALA A 3 16.58 -12.92 -21.12
N SER A 4 15.78 -13.98 -21.01
CA SER A 4 15.17 -14.41 -19.77
C SER A 4 16.30 -14.73 -18.77
N ASN A 5 16.65 -13.74 -17.93
CA ASN A 5 17.94 -13.73 -17.23
C ASN A 5 17.94 -14.41 -15.86
N THR A 6 16.83 -15.03 -15.42
CA THR A 6 16.83 -15.73 -14.14
C THR A 6 15.84 -16.89 -14.13
N GLN A 7 16.20 -17.98 -13.44
CA GLN A 7 15.32 -19.12 -13.12
C GLN A 7 14.50 -18.88 -11.83
N ARG A 8 14.54 -17.67 -11.26
CA ARG A 8 13.89 -17.37 -9.98
C ARG A 8 12.40 -17.17 -10.16
N ARG A 9 11.63 -17.69 -9.22
CA ARG A 9 10.20 -17.43 -9.09
C ARG A 9 9.99 -16.04 -8.46
N CYS A 10 8.92 -15.38 -8.89
CA CYS A 10 8.39 -14.20 -8.22
C CYS A 10 6.91 -14.45 -7.95
N ILE A 11 6.48 -14.26 -6.70
CA ILE A 11 5.06 -14.23 -6.32
C ILE A 11 4.73 -12.81 -5.92
N GLY A 12 3.73 -12.20 -6.55
CA GLY A 12 3.25 -10.87 -6.24
C GLY A 12 1.93 -10.92 -5.47
N ILE A 13 1.77 -10.07 -4.47
CA ILE A 13 0.52 -9.88 -3.75
C ILE A 13 0.26 -8.40 -3.49
N SER A 14 -1.01 -8.00 -3.57
CA SER A 14 -1.43 -6.65 -3.22
C SER A 14 -1.71 -6.54 -1.73
N LEU A 15 -1.37 -5.42 -1.11
CA LEU A 15 -1.88 -5.07 0.21
C LEU A 15 -3.41 -5.07 0.23
N ASP A 16 -4.05 -4.74 -0.91
CA ASP A 16 -5.51 -4.75 -1.04
C ASP A 16 -6.11 -6.16 -0.91
N ASP A 17 -5.36 -7.22 -1.21
CA ASP A 17 -5.81 -8.60 -0.97
C ASP A 17 -5.98 -8.89 0.52
N PHE A 18 -5.34 -8.10 1.38
CA PHE A 18 -5.47 -8.19 2.83
C PHE A 18 -6.57 -7.28 3.38
N TYR A 19 -7.46 -6.69 2.59
CA TYR A 19 -8.56 -5.91 3.18
C TYR A 19 -9.39 -6.71 4.18
N LEU A 20 -9.85 -6.04 5.22
CA LEU A 20 -10.88 -6.55 6.12
C LEU A 20 -12.19 -6.74 5.36
N SER A 21 -12.96 -7.76 5.77
CA SER A 21 -14.32 -7.93 5.28
C SER A 21 -15.16 -6.66 5.53
N LYS A 22 -16.19 -6.46 4.72
CA LYS A 22 -17.12 -5.35 4.93
C LYS A 22 -17.74 -5.36 6.33
N GLU A 23 -18.06 -6.54 6.84
CA GLU A 23 -18.62 -6.69 8.19
C GLU A 23 -17.61 -6.25 9.27
N ASP A 24 -16.36 -6.68 9.17
CA ASP A 24 -15.32 -6.32 10.15
C ASP A 24 -15.01 -4.82 10.11
N ARG A 25 -15.01 -4.21 8.92
CA ARG A 25 -14.91 -2.74 8.77
C ARG A 25 -16.08 -2.01 9.43
N VAL A 26 -17.31 -2.47 9.20
CA VAL A 26 -18.51 -1.91 9.85
C VAL A 26 -18.42 -2.05 11.37
N ARG A 27 -17.95 -3.20 11.86
CA ARG A 27 -17.76 -3.44 13.29
C ARG A 27 -16.70 -2.49 13.86
N LYS A 28 -15.55 -2.37 13.20
CA LYS A 28 -14.46 -1.48 13.60
C LYS A 28 -14.90 -0.01 13.62
N ALA A 29 -15.59 0.46 12.59
CA ALA A 29 -16.16 1.81 12.56
C ALA A 29 -17.13 2.05 13.74
N SER A 30 -17.99 1.06 14.03
CA SER A 30 -18.94 1.17 15.14
C SER A 30 -18.27 1.14 16.52
N THR A 31 -17.17 0.38 16.69
CA THR A 31 -16.42 0.29 17.95
C THR A 31 -15.57 1.53 18.20
N THR A 32 -14.98 2.12 17.16
CA THR A 32 -14.12 3.30 17.26
C THR A 32 -14.89 4.61 17.21
N GLY A 33 -16.09 4.63 16.60
CA GLY A 33 -16.83 5.85 16.29
C GLY A 33 -16.45 6.48 14.95
N ILE A 34 -15.45 5.93 14.25
CA ILE A 34 -14.84 6.53 13.06
C ILE A 34 -15.51 5.98 11.80
N GLU A 35 -16.44 6.74 11.23
CA GLU A 35 -17.26 6.32 10.09
C GLU A 35 -16.45 6.01 8.83
N ALA A 36 -15.34 6.72 8.61
CA ALA A 36 -14.46 6.51 7.46
C ALA A 36 -13.91 5.07 7.37
N LEU A 37 -13.81 4.34 8.50
CA LEU A 37 -13.34 2.95 8.55
C LEU A 37 -14.31 1.93 7.94
N ARG A 38 -15.55 2.34 7.62
CA ARG A 38 -16.46 1.48 6.85
C ARG A 38 -15.96 1.24 5.43
N THR A 39 -15.19 2.18 4.88
CA THR A 39 -14.65 2.11 3.52
C THR A 39 -13.24 1.53 3.57
N ARG A 40 -12.94 0.59 2.68
CA ARG A 40 -11.59 0.03 2.52
C ARG A 40 -10.63 1.10 1.96
N GLY A 41 -9.37 1.08 2.37
CA GLY A 41 -8.35 1.99 1.85
C GLY A 41 -7.31 2.42 2.88
N PRO A 42 -7.71 3.20 3.91
CA PRO A 42 -6.77 3.76 4.87
C PRO A 42 -6.14 2.68 5.76
N PRO A 43 -4.97 2.95 6.37
CA PRO A 43 -4.42 2.13 7.44
C PRO A 43 -5.48 1.84 8.52
N GLY A 44 -5.44 0.62 9.04
CA GLY A 44 -6.46 0.05 9.91
C GLY A 44 -7.60 -0.68 9.20
N THR A 45 -7.64 -0.67 7.86
CA THR A 45 -8.66 -1.43 7.09
C THR A 45 -8.15 -2.75 6.50
N HIS A 46 -6.92 -3.15 6.82
CA HIS A 46 -6.31 -4.43 6.39
C HIS A 46 -6.19 -5.43 7.55
N GLN A 47 -6.14 -6.72 7.22
CA GLN A 47 -5.82 -7.86 8.08
C GLN A 47 -4.30 -7.91 8.35
N THR A 48 -3.76 -6.91 9.02
CA THR A 48 -2.30 -6.76 9.22
C THR A 48 -1.68 -7.90 10.01
N GLU A 49 -2.38 -8.47 10.99
CA GLU A 49 -1.93 -9.69 11.69
C GLU A 49 -1.72 -10.87 10.74
N ARG A 50 -2.61 -11.00 9.75
CA ARG A 50 -2.52 -12.03 8.71
C ARG A 50 -1.36 -11.77 7.76
N LEU A 51 -1.16 -10.52 7.35
CA LEU A 51 -0.01 -10.12 6.54
C LEU A 51 1.31 -10.40 7.28
N MET A 52 1.37 -10.06 8.57
CA MET A 52 2.52 -10.34 9.42
C MET A 52 2.80 -11.85 9.52
N LYS A 53 1.77 -12.69 9.63
CA LYS A 53 1.96 -14.15 9.58
C LYS A 53 2.53 -14.64 8.26
N VAL A 54 2.06 -14.13 7.12
CA VAL A 54 2.61 -14.49 5.79
C VAL A 54 4.08 -14.10 5.69
N LEU A 55 4.45 -12.90 6.13
CA LEU A 55 5.83 -12.43 6.13
C LEU A 55 6.72 -13.24 7.09
N ALA A 56 6.21 -13.63 8.25
CA ALA A 56 6.93 -14.50 9.18
C ALA A 56 7.17 -15.90 8.59
N ASP A 57 6.17 -16.46 7.90
CA ASP A 57 6.30 -17.74 7.19
C ASP A 57 7.37 -17.66 6.08
N LEU A 58 7.49 -16.53 5.39
CA LEU A 58 8.52 -16.30 4.36
C LEU A 58 9.94 -16.22 4.95
N HIS A 59 10.08 -15.73 6.17
CA HIS A 59 11.36 -15.65 6.87
C HIS A 59 11.75 -16.92 7.63
N ASP A 60 10.84 -17.88 7.80
CA ASP A 60 11.15 -19.14 8.49
C ASP A 60 11.95 -20.09 7.59
N PRO A 61 13.21 -20.44 7.95
CA PRO A 61 14.02 -21.37 7.15
C PRO A 61 13.40 -22.76 6.99
N ASN A 62 12.50 -23.16 7.89
CA ASN A 62 11.79 -24.45 7.82
C ASN A 62 10.63 -24.43 6.82
N ARG A 63 10.25 -23.26 6.31
CA ARG A 63 9.16 -23.04 5.35
C ARG A 63 9.64 -22.82 3.92
N ILE A 64 10.95 -22.79 3.66
CA ILE A 64 11.52 -22.70 2.31
C ILE A 64 10.96 -23.82 1.43
N GLY A 65 10.49 -23.46 0.24
CA GLY A 65 9.89 -24.36 -0.74
C GLY A 65 8.48 -24.89 -0.37
N GLN A 66 7.94 -24.57 0.82
CA GLN A 66 6.60 -24.98 1.22
C GLN A 66 5.53 -24.08 0.61
N PRO A 67 4.36 -24.61 0.21
CA PRO A 67 3.25 -23.81 -0.28
C PRO A 67 2.88 -22.66 0.65
N LEU A 68 2.46 -21.54 0.06
CA LEU A 68 1.95 -20.38 0.77
C LEU A 68 0.44 -20.30 0.56
N LEU A 69 -0.30 -19.96 1.62
CA LEU A 69 -1.73 -19.71 1.55
C LEU A 69 -1.97 -18.21 1.62
N LEU A 70 -2.36 -17.62 0.48
CA LEU A 70 -2.47 -16.18 0.31
C LEU A 70 -3.93 -15.73 0.25
N PRO A 71 -4.30 -14.61 0.90
CA PRO A 71 -5.66 -14.09 0.78
C PRO A 71 -5.92 -13.54 -0.62
N HIS A 72 -7.20 -13.43 -0.94
CA HIS A 72 -7.66 -12.62 -2.06
C HIS A 72 -8.87 -11.79 -1.65
N PHE A 73 -9.00 -10.59 -2.23
CA PHE A 73 -10.13 -9.69 -1.97
C PHE A 73 -10.84 -9.29 -3.26
N ASP A 74 -12.13 -9.57 -3.35
CA ASP A 74 -12.97 -9.15 -4.47
C ASP A 74 -13.49 -7.72 -4.24
N LYS A 75 -12.86 -6.75 -4.92
CA LYS A 75 -13.24 -5.33 -4.87
C LYS A 75 -14.64 -5.04 -5.42
N SER A 76 -15.16 -5.89 -6.31
CA SER A 76 -16.49 -5.72 -6.93
C SER A 76 -17.61 -6.15 -5.98
N LEU A 77 -17.35 -7.19 -5.19
CA LEU A 77 -18.26 -7.69 -4.16
C LEU A 77 -18.00 -7.08 -2.77
N ASP A 78 -16.89 -6.35 -2.63
CA ASP A 78 -16.44 -5.73 -1.37
C ASP A 78 -16.26 -6.77 -0.25
N THR A 79 -15.70 -7.93 -0.57
CA THR A 79 -15.56 -9.07 0.35
C THR A 79 -14.24 -9.81 0.19
N THR A 80 -13.81 -10.44 1.27
CA THR A 80 -12.79 -11.50 1.24
C THR A 80 -13.36 -12.71 0.50
N VAL A 81 -12.52 -13.40 -0.27
CA VAL A 81 -12.88 -14.67 -0.91
C VAL A 81 -11.97 -15.79 -0.41
N GLU A 82 -12.13 -17.00 -0.96
CA GLU A 82 -11.30 -18.15 -0.57
C GLU A 82 -9.82 -17.86 -0.87
N ASP A 83 -8.97 -18.35 0.04
CA ASP A 83 -7.53 -18.21 -0.08
C ASP A 83 -6.99 -19.04 -1.25
N GLU A 84 -5.93 -18.54 -1.88
CA GLU A 84 -5.23 -19.25 -2.93
C GLU A 84 -3.97 -19.92 -2.37
N GLU A 85 -3.86 -21.24 -2.55
CA GLU A 85 -2.61 -21.95 -2.31
C GLU A 85 -1.68 -21.78 -3.51
N VAL A 86 -0.56 -21.11 -3.29
CA VAL A 86 0.47 -20.89 -4.31
C VAL A 86 1.71 -21.74 -4.02
N PRO A 87 2.47 -22.13 -5.06
CA PRO A 87 3.73 -22.84 -4.87
C PRO A 87 4.68 -22.07 -3.94
N GLY A 88 5.46 -22.80 -3.13
CA GLY A 88 6.45 -22.20 -2.24
C GLY A 88 7.56 -21.45 -2.97
N LEU A 89 8.30 -20.63 -2.23
CA LEU A 89 9.49 -19.93 -2.71
C LEU A 89 10.75 -20.62 -2.22
N ASP A 90 11.69 -20.88 -3.13
CA ASP A 90 13.02 -21.40 -2.80
C ASP A 90 13.98 -20.24 -2.43
N ALA A 91 15.13 -20.59 -1.87
CA ALA A 91 16.16 -19.61 -1.53
C ALA A 91 16.59 -18.79 -2.76
N GLY A 92 16.40 -17.46 -2.69
CA GLY A 92 16.73 -16.54 -3.76
C GLY A 92 15.58 -16.25 -4.74
N ASP A 93 14.41 -16.84 -4.56
CA ASP A 93 13.16 -16.37 -5.17
C ASP A 93 12.68 -15.07 -4.53
N VAL A 94 11.67 -14.43 -5.14
CA VAL A 94 11.17 -13.11 -4.72
C VAL A 94 9.70 -13.19 -4.31
N PHE A 95 9.39 -12.62 -3.15
CA PHE A 95 8.03 -12.27 -2.77
C PHE A 95 7.85 -10.75 -2.91
N LEU A 96 6.94 -10.32 -3.76
CA LEU A 96 6.66 -8.90 -4.02
C LEU A 96 5.34 -8.51 -3.35
N LEU A 97 5.44 -7.80 -2.23
CA LEU A 97 4.31 -7.10 -1.64
C LEU A 97 4.22 -5.69 -2.24
N GLU A 98 3.13 -5.39 -2.91
CA GLU A 98 2.85 -4.05 -3.46
C GLU A 98 1.66 -3.40 -2.76
N GLY A 99 1.62 -2.07 -2.72
CA GLY A 99 0.49 -1.33 -2.18
C GLY A 99 0.78 0.15 -1.99
N TRP A 100 -0.26 0.97 -2.06
CA TRP A 100 -0.14 2.43 -2.07
C TRP A 100 0.50 3.03 -0.81
N CYS A 101 0.36 2.36 0.34
CA CYS A 101 0.91 2.79 1.63
C CYS A 101 1.97 1.82 2.19
N VAL A 102 2.49 0.90 1.37
CA VAL A 102 3.63 0.05 1.76
C VAL A 102 4.84 0.95 2.04
N GLY A 103 5.45 0.78 3.21
CA GLY A 103 6.56 1.62 3.66
C GLY A 103 6.16 3.04 4.07
N ALA A 104 4.86 3.32 4.26
CA ALA A 104 4.40 4.60 4.78
C ALA A 104 4.93 4.83 6.20
N PRO A 105 5.57 5.98 6.49
CA PRO A 105 6.11 6.24 7.82
C PRO A 105 5.01 6.69 8.80
N PRO A 106 5.24 6.53 10.12
CA PRO A 106 4.44 7.19 11.14
C PRO A 106 4.54 8.73 11.00
N PRO A 107 3.70 9.50 11.71
CA PRO A 107 3.73 10.96 11.64
C PRO A 107 5.10 11.55 11.89
N LEU A 108 5.47 12.51 11.05
CA LEU A 108 6.74 13.19 11.13
C LEU A 108 6.64 14.42 12.05
N PRO A 109 7.69 14.78 12.79
CA PRO A 109 7.67 15.93 13.70
C PRO A 109 7.35 17.27 13.02
N ASP A 110 7.64 17.40 11.73
CA ASP A 110 7.43 18.61 10.95
C ASP A 110 6.20 18.55 10.03
N GLU A 111 5.31 17.57 10.27
CA GLU A 111 4.06 17.49 9.53
C GLU A 111 3.11 18.65 9.90
N PRO A 112 2.46 19.31 8.92
CA PRO A 112 1.53 20.40 9.21
C PRO A 112 0.40 19.96 10.14
N ALA A 113 0.18 20.76 11.20
CA ALA A 113 -0.90 20.55 12.16
C ALA A 113 -2.29 20.81 11.55
N GLY A 114 -2.39 21.77 10.62
CA GLY A 114 -3.64 22.10 9.93
C GLY A 114 -4.18 20.93 9.09
N SER A 115 -5.50 20.89 8.94
CA SER A 115 -6.16 19.93 8.08
C SER A 115 -5.88 20.22 6.60
N MET A 116 -5.78 19.15 5.80
CA MET A 116 -5.60 19.20 4.35
C MET A 116 -6.95 19.15 3.62
N ASN A 117 -7.93 18.47 4.22
CA ASN A 117 -9.28 18.31 3.73
C ASN A 117 -10.24 18.06 4.91
N ASP A 118 -11.51 17.79 4.64
CA ASP A 118 -12.56 17.59 5.64
C ASP A 118 -12.45 16.25 6.39
N ILE A 119 -12.08 15.15 5.72
CA ILE A 119 -11.79 13.88 6.38
C ILE A 119 -10.61 14.05 7.36
N ASP A 120 -9.60 14.79 6.93
CA ASP A 120 -8.42 15.07 7.74
C ASP A 120 -8.67 16.13 8.85
N ALA A 121 -9.78 16.85 8.79
CA ALA A 121 -10.25 17.71 9.87
C ALA A 121 -10.91 16.91 11.01
N ASP A 122 -11.31 15.66 10.73
CA ASP A 122 -11.69 14.70 11.76
C ASP A 122 -10.42 14.20 12.48
N LEU A 123 -10.16 14.76 13.66
CA LEU A 123 -9.00 14.42 14.46
C LEU A 123 -9.03 12.97 14.94
N GLU A 124 -10.22 12.38 15.16
CA GLU A 124 -10.32 10.99 15.61
C GLU A 124 -9.86 10.04 14.49
N PHE A 125 -10.30 10.28 13.25
CA PHE A 125 -9.81 9.52 12.09
C PHE A 125 -8.31 9.68 11.90
N ARG A 126 -7.81 10.91 11.99
CA ARG A 126 -6.39 11.22 11.79
C ARG A 126 -5.52 10.53 12.84
N GLU A 127 -5.84 10.68 14.12
CA GLU A 127 -5.10 10.06 15.22
C GLU A 127 -5.14 8.55 15.13
N PHE A 128 -6.28 7.95 14.78
CA PHE A 128 -6.41 6.52 14.57
C PHE A 128 -5.48 6.00 13.46
N VAL A 129 -5.47 6.64 12.29
CA VAL A 129 -4.60 6.25 11.18
C VAL A 129 -3.13 6.42 11.56
N ASP A 130 -2.80 7.48 12.27
CA ASP A 130 -1.47 7.75 12.76
C ASP A 130 -0.99 6.71 13.79
N ASP A 131 -1.89 6.22 14.65
CA ASP A 131 -1.62 5.13 15.59
C ASP A 131 -1.43 3.78 14.90
N GLU A 132 -2.24 3.46 13.89
CA GLU A 132 -2.04 2.27 13.05
C GLU A 132 -0.67 2.28 12.38
N LEU A 133 -0.24 3.44 11.85
CA LEU A 133 1.08 3.62 11.23
C LEU A 133 2.24 3.60 12.24
N ARG A 134 2.03 4.01 13.49
CA ARG A 134 3.01 3.85 14.58
C ARG A 134 3.12 2.41 15.07
N GLY A 135 2.01 1.67 15.04
CA GLY A 135 1.91 0.31 15.56
C GLY A 135 2.20 -0.75 14.49
N ILE A 136 1.22 -1.63 14.27
CA ILE A 136 1.38 -2.87 13.50
C ILE A 136 1.87 -2.65 12.07
N TYR A 137 1.53 -1.53 11.40
CA TYR A 137 2.05 -1.25 10.06
C TYR A 137 3.56 -1.03 10.09
N SER A 138 4.09 -0.32 11.08
CA SER A 138 5.54 -0.16 11.23
C SER A 138 6.24 -1.49 11.46
N GLU A 139 5.63 -2.41 12.20
CA GLU A 139 6.17 -3.76 12.43
C GLU A 139 6.17 -4.60 11.14
N VAL A 140 5.09 -4.52 10.35
CA VAL A 140 4.98 -5.16 9.04
C VAL A 140 6.05 -4.61 8.08
N TRP A 141 6.20 -3.28 7.99
CA TRP A 141 7.19 -2.67 7.11
C TRP A 141 8.63 -2.97 7.52
N ALA A 142 8.89 -3.21 8.80
CA ALA A 142 10.20 -3.63 9.29
C ALA A 142 10.59 -5.06 8.84
N GLN A 143 9.66 -5.83 8.27
CA GLN A 143 9.94 -7.15 7.68
C GLN A 143 10.39 -7.05 6.22
N LEU A 144 10.34 -5.88 5.59
CA LEU A 144 10.74 -5.77 4.19
C LEU A 144 12.27 -5.86 4.08
N ASP A 145 12.78 -6.84 3.33
CA ASP A 145 14.20 -6.93 3.03
C ASP A 145 14.67 -5.79 2.12
N ILE A 146 13.81 -5.37 1.18
CA ILE A 146 14.06 -4.31 0.19
C ILE A 146 12.76 -3.52 0.00
N HIS A 147 12.82 -2.21 0.17
CA HIS A 147 11.74 -1.28 -0.15
C HIS A 147 12.04 -0.52 -1.45
N VAL A 148 11.18 -0.70 -2.46
CA VAL A 148 11.21 0.07 -3.71
C VAL A 148 10.07 1.08 -3.70
N HIS A 149 10.39 2.37 -3.78
CA HIS A 149 9.41 3.45 -3.79
C HIS A 149 9.24 4.04 -5.19
N LEU A 150 7.99 4.12 -5.68
CA LEU A 150 7.66 4.91 -6.87
C LEU A 150 7.38 6.36 -6.47
N GLN A 151 8.34 7.23 -6.71
CA GLN A 151 8.24 8.64 -6.39
C GLN A 151 7.51 9.39 -7.50
N VAL A 152 6.29 9.84 -7.20
CA VAL A 152 5.52 10.70 -8.10
C VAL A 152 5.91 12.17 -7.92
N PRO A 153 5.68 13.07 -8.90
CA PRO A 153 6.10 14.46 -8.77
C PRO A 153 5.45 15.21 -7.61
N ASN A 154 4.14 15.04 -7.43
CA ASN A 154 3.35 15.74 -6.43
C ASN A 154 1.94 15.13 -6.30
N TRP A 155 1.17 15.61 -5.32
CA TRP A 155 -0.22 15.21 -5.08
C TRP A 155 -1.16 15.47 -6.27
N GLN A 156 -0.95 16.57 -7.01
CA GLN A 156 -1.79 16.90 -8.17
C GLN A 156 -1.66 15.85 -9.27
N CYS A 157 -0.46 15.26 -9.45
CA CYS A 157 -0.28 14.13 -10.36
C CYS A 157 -1.12 12.93 -9.93
N VAL A 158 -1.15 12.59 -8.64
CA VAL A 158 -1.98 11.49 -8.11
C VAL A 158 -3.45 11.68 -8.44
N LEU A 159 -3.98 12.90 -8.22
CA LEU A 159 -5.37 13.23 -8.56
C LEU A 159 -5.63 13.09 -10.06
N LYS A 160 -4.76 13.67 -10.90
CA LYS A 160 -4.87 13.60 -12.36
C LYS A 160 -4.90 12.15 -12.83
N TRP A 161 -3.96 11.33 -12.36
CA TRP A 161 -3.83 9.94 -12.78
C TRP A 161 -5.00 9.07 -12.33
N ARG A 162 -5.52 9.32 -11.12
CA ARG A 162 -6.75 8.65 -10.66
C ARG A 162 -7.95 9.07 -11.53
N GLN A 163 -8.04 10.33 -11.93
CA GLN A 163 -9.07 10.82 -12.86
C GLN A 163 -8.94 10.18 -14.24
N ASP A 164 -7.73 10.11 -14.80
CA ASP A 164 -7.47 9.46 -16.09
C ASP A 164 -7.90 7.98 -16.07
N GLN A 165 -7.58 7.27 -14.98
CA GLN A 165 -7.99 5.88 -14.77
C GLN A 165 -9.52 5.75 -14.67
N GLU A 166 -10.18 6.64 -13.93
CA GLU A 166 -11.63 6.62 -13.76
C GLU A 166 -12.35 6.91 -15.09
N ASP A 167 -11.87 7.90 -15.85
CA ASP A 167 -12.37 8.23 -17.17
C ASP A 167 -12.25 7.05 -18.14
N GLU A 168 -11.11 6.35 -18.14
CA GLU A 168 -10.92 5.14 -18.95
C GLU A 168 -11.89 4.03 -18.55
N LEU A 169 -12.11 3.83 -17.25
CA LEU A 169 -13.08 2.87 -16.74
C LEU A 169 -14.49 3.21 -17.24
N CYS A 170 -14.92 4.48 -17.12
CA CYS A 170 -16.22 4.92 -17.62
C CYS A 170 -16.36 4.73 -19.14
N ARG A 171 -15.30 4.98 -19.92
CA ARG A 171 -15.30 4.74 -21.38
C ARG A 171 -15.46 3.25 -21.71
N ARG A 172 -14.83 2.36 -20.95
CA ARG A 172 -14.79 0.92 -21.22
C ARG A 172 -16.04 0.19 -20.78
N VAL A 173 -16.55 0.48 -19.58
CA VAL A 173 -17.63 -0.29 -18.95
C VAL A 173 -18.96 0.49 -18.91
N GLY A 174 -18.93 1.79 -19.21
CA GLY A 174 -20.07 2.69 -19.00
C GLY A 174 -20.28 3.03 -17.52
N GLY A 175 -21.22 3.94 -17.25
CA GLY A 175 -21.57 4.38 -15.89
C GLY A 175 -21.10 5.79 -15.54
N GLN A 176 -21.45 6.24 -14.34
CA GLN A 176 -20.94 7.49 -13.77
C GLN A 176 -19.71 7.14 -12.93
N GLY A 177 -18.59 7.82 -13.20
CA GLY A 177 -17.37 7.66 -12.42
C GLY A 177 -17.51 8.23 -11.02
N VAL A 178 -16.53 7.97 -10.17
CA VAL A 178 -16.47 8.53 -8.82
C VAL A 178 -15.97 9.97 -8.82
N ASN A 179 -16.33 10.74 -7.80
CA ASN A 179 -15.67 12.00 -7.51
C ASN A 179 -14.25 11.70 -6.98
N VAL A 180 -13.24 11.90 -7.83
CA VAL A 180 -11.84 11.56 -7.52
C VAL A 180 -11.29 12.39 -6.37
N GLU A 181 -11.60 13.68 -6.31
CA GLU A 181 -11.15 14.52 -5.20
C GLU A 181 -11.70 14.02 -3.87
N GLU A 182 -13.00 13.67 -3.83
CA GLU A 182 -13.64 13.12 -2.63
C GLU A 182 -13.05 11.77 -2.24
N PHE A 183 -12.86 10.88 -3.22
CA PHE A 183 -12.26 9.57 -3.01
C PHE A 183 -10.84 9.67 -2.44
N CYS A 184 -10.02 10.59 -2.95
CA CYS A 184 -8.61 10.70 -2.60
C CYS A 184 -8.32 11.38 -1.25
N ARG A 185 -9.32 12.01 -0.61
CA ARG A 185 -9.13 12.75 0.67
C ARG A 185 -8.50 11.92 1.78
N GLY A 186 -8.95 10.68 1.96
CA GLY A 186 -8.43 9.76 2.96
C GLY A 186 -6.98 9.30 2.73
N TYR A 187 -6.43 9.59 1.54
CA TYR A 187 -5.08 9.17 1.13
C TYR A 187 -4.08 10.34 1.18
N GLU A 188 -4.55 11.58 1.05
CA GLU A 188 -3.73 12.77 0.81
C GLU A 188 -2.60 12.95 1.83
N ARG A 189 -2.91 12.91 3.13
CA ARG A 189 -1.91 13.14 4.18
C ARG A 189 -0.80 12.11 4.13
N ILE A 190 -1.14 10.84 4.03
CA ILE A 190 -0.17 9.74 3.96
C ILE A 190 0.65 9.85 2.68
N THR A 191 0.01 10.09 1.53
CA THR A 191 0.72 10.25 0.27
C THR A 191 1.72 11.40 0.34
N ARG A 192 1.33 12.58 0.85
CA ARG A 192 2.25 13.71 1.01
C ARG A 192 3.41 13.40 1.94
N ARG A 193 3.16 12.64 3.02
CA ARG A 193 4.18 12.17 3.95
C ARG A 193 5.17 11.24 3.24
N MET A 194 4.67 10.28 2.47
CA MET A 194 5.49 9.35 1.69
C MET A 194 6.34 10.06 0.64
N LEU A 195 5.76 11.01 -0.11
CA LEU A 195 6.49 11.79 -1.12
C LEU A 195 7.67 12.57 -0.55
N LYS A 196 7.60 12.94 0.73
CA LYS A 196 8.69 13.64 1.42
C LYS A 196 9.74 12.68 1.97
N TRP A 197 9.32 11.54 2.50
CA TRP A 197 10.17 10.70 3.36
C TRP A 197 10.65 9.40 2.72
N CYS A 198 9.80 8.72 1.94
CA CYS A 198 10.16 7.46 1.30
C CYS A 198 11.38 7.60 0.37
N PRO A 199 11.56 8.69 -0.39
CA PRO A 199 12.79 8.89 -1.17
C PRO A 199 14.08 8.97 -0.36
N LEU A 200 14.01 9.17 0.96
CA LEU A 200 15.16 9.26 1.85
C LEU A 200 15.48 7.92 2.53
N GLN A 201 14.52 7.00 2.59
CA GLN A 201 14.60 5.75 3.36
C GLN A 201 14.56 4.49 2.48
N ALA A 202 13.90 4.54 1.32
CA ALA A 202 13.75 3.39 0.45
C ALA A 202 15.10 2.96 -0.14
N ASP A 203 15.31 1.65 -0.24
CA ASP A 203 16.49 1.03 -0.84
C ASP A 203 16.61 1.37 -2.32
N ALA A 204 15.49 1.50 -3.01
CA ALA A 204 15.44 2.03 -4.37
C ALA A 204 14.28 3.01 -4.56
N VAL A 205 14.49 4.02 -5.40
CA VAL A 205 13.47 4.99 -5.79
C VAL A 205 13.42 5.07 -7.30
N ILE A 206 12.24 4.91 -7.86
CA ILE A 206 11.98 5.16 -9.28
C ILE A 206 11.19 6.46 -9.36
N TYR A 207 11.77 7.46 -9.99
CA TYR A 207 11.14 8.77 -10.16
C TYR A 207 10.27 8.74 -11.41
N LEU A 208 9.02 9.15 -11.26
CA LEU A 208 8.07 9.32 -12.34
C LEU A 208 7.93 10.81 -12.69
N ASP A 209 7.79 11.13 -13.97
CA ASP A 209 7.35 12.46 -14.41
C ASP A 209 5.82 12.58 -14.45
N GLU A 210 5.31 13.73 -14.89
CA GLU A 210 3.86 14.03 -14.94
C GLU A 210 3.08 13.15 -15.95
N ASP A 211 3.79 12.49 -16.88
CA ASP A 211 3.24 11.64 -17.95
C ASP A 211 3.45 10.14 -17.66
N HIS A 212 3.65 9.79 -16.38
CA HIS A 212 3.91 8.43 -15.91
C HIS A 212 5.19 7.78 -16.47
N GLN A 213 6.10 8.55 -17.06
CA GLN A 213 7.36 7.99 -17.56
C GLN A 213 8.42 7.97 -16.46
N ILE A 214 9.31 6.99 -16.52
CA ILE A 214 10.47 6.95 -15.62
C ILE A 214 11.41 8.09 -16.01
N SER A 215 11.56 9.07 -15.12
CA SER A 215 12.46 10.21 -15.28
C SER A 215 13.83 9.99 -14.65
N GLY A 216 13.95 8.99 -13.76
CA GLY A 216 15.22 8.58 -13.18
C GLY A 216 15.05 7.46 -12.15
N CYS A 217 16.17 6.97 -11.62
CA CYS A 217 16.17 6.04 -10.51
C CYS A 217 17.36 6.27 -9.56
N ARG A 218 17.17 5.89 -8.30
CA ARG A 218 18.20 5.73 -7.27
C ARG A 218 18.17 4.30 -6.79
N ILE A 219 19.33 3.64 -6.68
CA ILE A 219 19.49 2.32 -6.07
C ILE A 219 20.54 2.46 -4.96
N GLY A 220 20.30 1.87 -3.80
CA GLY A 220 21.12 1.99 -2.60
C GLY A 220 20.68 3.14 -1.69
N HIS A 221 20.82 2.98 -0.38
CA HIS A 221 20.37 3.95 0.62
C HIS A 221 21.16 5.27 0.52
N PRO A 222 20.55 6.46 0.72
CA PRO A 222 21.30 7.71 0.86
C PRO A 222 22.33 7.55 1.99
N GLY A 223 23.61 7.49 1.64
CA GLY A 223 24.73 7.28 2.58
C GLY A 223 25.48 5.96 2.44
N ASP A 224 25.00 4.99 1.65
CA ASP A 224 25.81 3.85 1.23
C ASP A 224 26.67 4.27 0.02
N ASP A 225 27.85 4.82 0.29
CA ASP A 225 28.95 4.81 -0.69
C ASP A 225 29.46 3.35 -0.79
N ARG A 226 28.86 2.55 -1.68
CA ARG A 226 29.40 1.24 -2.07
C ARG A 226 29.42 1.08 -3.58
#